data_AF-A0AAW6NGZ8-F1
#
_entry.id   AF-A0AAW6NGZ8-F1
#
_cell.length_a   1.000
_cell.length_b   1.000
_cell.length_c   1.000
_cell.angle_alpha   90.00
_cell.angle_beta   90.00
_cell.angle_gamma   90.00
#
_symmetry.space_group_name_H-M   'P 1'
#
loop_
_entity.id
_entity.type
_entity.pdbx_description
1 polymer ?
#
loop_
_entity_poly.entity_id
_entity_poly.type
_entity_poly.pdbx_seq_one_letter_code
_entity_poly.pdbx_strand_id
1 'polypeptide(L)'
;MNTRFAPESEIDKSTVLGAKPFKHIEKIIDNVLPHAERGIIARGEIIHYCSGDTRQCFLLLHGSVALHRRGDGIVLNSESAPFILGVSSQLSSEHLYVR
;
A
#
# COMPACT_ATOMS: atom_id res chain seq x y z
N MET A 1 36.86 19.99 -2.10
CA MET A 1 36.46 18.89 -3.00
C MET A 1 34.96 19.06 -3.21
N ASN A 2 34.54 19.57 -4.36
CA ASN A 2 33.16 19.97 -4.61
C ASN A 2 32.53 18.93 -5.55
N THR A 3 31.79 17.97 -4.99
CA THR A 3 31.08 16.97 -5.78
C THR A 3 29.87 17.63 -6.42
N ARG A 4 29.99 18.05 -7.68
CA ARG A 4 28.85 18.43 -8.52
C ARG A 4 28.13 17.14 -8.93
N PHE A 5 26.84 17.03 -8.60
CA PHE A 5 25.97 16.03 -9.22
C PHE A 5 25.86 16.36 -10.70
N ALA A 6 26.49 15.56 -11.56
CA ALA A 6 26.20 15.55 -12.98
C ALA A 6 24.89 14.78 -13.19
N PRO A 7 23.96 15.25 -14.03
CA PRO A 7 22.81 14.45 -14.41
C PRO A 7 23.31 13.28 -15.25
N GLU A 8 23.21 12.06 -14.72
CA GLU A 8 23.51 10.86 -15.51
C GLU A 8 22.54 10.73 -16.69
N SER A 9 23.12 10.34 -17.83
CA SER A 9 22.47 10.21 -19.13
C SER A 9 21.28 9.25 -19.09
N GLU A 10 20.18 9.67 -19.71
CA GLU A 10 19.01 8.91 -20.15
C GLU A 10 18.94 7.43 -19.73
N ILE A 11 18.75 7.20 -18.42
CA ILE A 11 18.13 5.97 -17.96
C ILE A 11 16.67 6.07 -18.41
N ASP A 12 16.23 5.13 -19.24
CA ASP A 12 14.82 4.95 -19.62
C ASP A 12 13.97 5.18 -18.38
N LYS A 13 13.31 6.35 -18.32
CA LYS A 13 12.64 6.84 -17.12
C LYS A 13 11.35 6.05 -16.98
N SER A 14 11.48 4.79 -16.56
CA SER A 14 10.36 4.02 -16.05
C SER A 14 9.72 4.89 -14.98
N THR A 15 8.51 5.35 -15.29
CA THR A 15 7.72 6.10 -14.32
C THR A 15 7.60 5.24 -13.06
N VAL A 16 7.43 5.86 -11.90
CA VAL A 16 7.21 5.11 -10.64
C VAL A 16 6.10 4.06 -10.80
N LEU A 17 5.10 4.35 -11.65
CA LEU A 17 4.05 3.41 -12.04
C LEU A 17 4.57 2.26 -12.92
N GLY A 18 5.44 2.53 -13.90
CA GLY A 18 6.07 1.51 -14.73
C GLY A 18 6.94 0.52 -13.96
N ALA A 19 7.42 0.89 -12.78
CA ALA A 19 8.16 0.01 -11.87
C ALA A 19 7.25 -0.86 -10.97
N LYS A 20 5.95 -0.54 -10.85
CA LYS A 20 5.03 -1.30 -10.00
C LYS A 20 4.83 -2.70 -10.59
N PRO A 21 5.03 -3.78 -9.81
CA PRO A 21 4.96 -5.15 -10.33
C PRO A 21 3.51 -5.64 -10.45
N PHE A 22 2.70 -4.98 -11.29
CA PHE A 22 1.25 -5.21 -11.42
C PHE A 22 0.90 -6.69 -11.58
N LYS A 23 1.55 -7.40 -12.52
CA LYS A 23 1.31 -8.83 -12.78
C LYS A 23 1.49 -9.71 -11.55
N HIS A 24 2.46 -9.38 -10.69
CA HIS A 24 2.71 -10.15 -9.48
C HIS A 24 1.67 -9.83 -8.40
N ILE A 25 1.30 -8.56 -8.26
CA ILE A 25 0.25 -8.13 -7.33
C ILE A 25 -1.08 -8.78 -7.70
N GLU A 26 -1.48 -8.72 -8.97
CA GLU A 26 -2.70 -9.35 -9.49
C GLU A 26 -2.69 -10.86 -9.25
N LYS A 27 -1.57 -11.54 -9.56
CA LYS A 27 -1.44 -12.98 -9.29
C LYS A 27 -1.65 -13.32 -7.82
N ILE A 28 -1.13 -12.53 -6.89
CA ILE A 28 -1.36 -12.77 -5.46
C ILE A 28 -2.83 -12.52 -5.12
N ILE A 29 -3.42 -11.41 -5.60
CA ILE A 29 -4.83 -11.10 -5.40
C ILE A 29 -5.71 -12.25 -5.90
N ASP A 30 -5.50 -12.74 -7.12
CA ASP A 30 -6.32 -13.81 -7.71
C ASP A 30 -6.28 -15.11 -6.90
N ASN A 31 -5.14 -15.42 -6.28
CA ASN A 31 -4.99 -16.63 -5.46
C ASN A 31 -5.58 -16.46 -4.05
N VAL A 32 -5.56 -15.25 -3.48
CA VAL A 32 -6.04 -14.99 -2.12
C VAL A 32 -7.52 -14.60 -2.08
N LEU A 33 -8.02 -13.92 -3.11
CA LEU A 33 -9.37 -13.37 -3.18
C LEU A 33 -10.49 -14.41 -2.96
N PRO A 34 -10.40 -15.67 -3.41
CA PRO A 34 -11.41 -16.69 -3.11
C PRO A 34 -11.55 -17.02 -1.61
N HIS A 35 -10.54 -16.69 -0.82
CA HIS A 35 -10.48 -16.95 0.62
C HIS A 35 -10.63 -15.66 1.45
N ALA A 36 -10.93 -14.54 0.81
CA ALA A 36 -11.07 -13.24 1.45
C ALA A 36 -12.54 -12.78 1.48
N GLU A 37 -12.88 -11.96 2.47
CA GLU A 37 -14.15 -11.25 2.50
C GLU A 37 -14.09 -9.99 1.63
N ARG A 38 -15.18 -9.70 0.92
CA ARG A 38 -15.30 -8.52 0.06
C ARG A 38 -16.18 -7.49 0.75
N GLY A 39 -15.73 -6.23 0.72
CA GLY A 39 -16.46 -5.09 1.24
C GLY A 39 -16.22 -3.85 0.39
N ILE A 40 -17.13 -2.88 0.52
CA ILE A 40 -16.96 -1.53 0.00
C ILE A 40 -16.81 -0.61 1.19
N ILE A 41 -15.83 0.29 1.10
CA ILE A 41 -15.47 1.20 2.18
C ILE A 41 -15.76 2.61 1.69
N ALA A 42 -16.48 3.39 2.51
CA ALA A 42 -16.85 4.74 2.11
C ALA A 42 -15.64 5.66 2.16
N ARG A 43 -15.68 6.73 1.35
CA ARG A 43 -14.58 7.68 1.26
C ARG A 43 -14.28 8.28 2.63
N GLY A 44 -13.03 8.14 3.06
CA GLY A 44 -12.54 8.74 4.29
C GLY A 44 -12.82 7.93 5.55
N GLU A 45 -13.45 6.74 5.43
CA GLU A 45 -13.50 5.75 6.49
C GLU A 45 -12.09 5.25 6.83
N ILE A 46 -11.88 4.93 8.10
CA ILE A 46 -10.60 4.46 8.59
C ILE A 46 -10.65 2.94 8.70
N ILE A 47 -9.62 2.29 8.14
CA ILE A 47 -9.43 0.85 8.23
C ILE A 47 -8.26 0.58 9.17
N HIS A 48 -8.52 -0.21 10.21
CA HIS A 48 -7.51 -0.67 11.14
C HIS A 48 -6.99 -2.04 10.69
N TYR A 49 -5.67 -2.24 10.74
CA TYR A 49 -5.04 -3.52 10.44
C TYR A 49 -5.21 -4.56 11.54
N CYS A 50 -5.71 -4.16 12.71
CA CYS A 50 -5.98 -5.04 13.84
C CYS A 50 -7.44 -4.85 14.25
N SER A 51 -8.14 -5.96 14.43
CA SER A 51 -9.49 -6.03 14.97
C SER A 51 -9.49 -7.05 16.12
N GLY A 52 -9.44 -6.53 17.35
CA GLY A 52 -9.11 -7.34 18.52
C GLY A 52 -7.72 -7.98 18.37
N ASP A 53 -7.63 -9.29 18.61
CA ASP A 53 -6.38 -10.06 18.43
C ASP A 53 -6.12 -10.49 16.99
N THR A 54 -7.03 -10.19 16.06
CA THR A 54 -6.90 -10.60 14.67
C THR A 54 -6.23 -9.51 13.84
N ARG A 55 -5.11 -9.87 13.22
CA ARG A 55 -4.42 -9.00 12.26
C ARG A 55 -4.93 -9.29 10.86
N GLN A 56 -5.20 -8.23 10.11
CA GLN A 56 -5.83 -8.30 8.80
C GLN A 56 -4.94 -7.69 7.73
N CYS A 57 -4.95 -8.32 6.56
CA CYS A 57 -4.42 -7.75 5.33
C CYS A 57 -5.60 -7.37 4.44
N PHE A 58 -5.42 -6.35 3.61
CA PHE A 58 -6.47 -5.89 2.69
C PHE A 58 -6.00 -5.98 1.24
N LEU A 59 -6.91 -6.41 0.37
CA LEU A 59 -6.73 -6.42 -1.07
C LEU A 59 -7.47 -5.20 -1.65
N LEU A 60 -6.73 -4.22 -2.16
CA LEU A 60 -7.31 -3.05 -2.80
C LEU A 60 -7.60 -3.37 -4.27
N LEU A 61 -8.86 -3.75 -4.52
CA LEU A 61 -9.32 -4.15 -5.86
C LEU A 61 -9.68 -2.95 -6.74
N HIS A 62 -10.14 -1.85 -6.14
CA HIS A 62 -10.54 -0.64 -6.85
C HIS A 62 -10.36 0.60 -5.96
N GLY A 63 -10.08 1.75 -6.58
CA GLY A 63 -9.91 3.03 -5.88
C GLY A 63 -8.48 3.27 -5.39
N SER A 64 -8.36 4.13 -4.38
CA SER A 64 -7.08 4.55 -3.82
C SER A 64 -7.20 4.75 -2.32
N VAL A 65 -6.10 4.52 -1.61
CA VAL A 65 -6.03 4.72 -0.16
C VAL A 65 -4.73 5.40 0.24
N ALA A 66 -4.72 6.02 1.41
CA ALA A 66 -3.54 6.56 2.05
C ALA A 66 -3.23 5.80 3.36
N LEU A 67 -1.98 5.41 3.53
CA LEU A 67 -1.45 4.88 4.77
C LEU A 67 -1.00 6.04 5.67
N HIS A 68 -1.56 6.10 6.86
CA HIS A 68 -1.25 7.13 7.84
C HIS A 68 -0.54 6.56 9.06
N ARG A 69 0.39 7.36 9.61
CA ARG A 69 0.93 7.13 10.94
C ARG A 69 -0.01 7.65 12.01
N ARG A 70 -0.28 6.83 13.02
CA ARG A 70 -1.04 7.21 14.21
C ARG A 70 -0.19 8.12 15.10
N GLY A 71 -0.79 9.19 15.62
CA GLY A 71 -0.14 10.16 16.50
C GLY A 71 -0.05 11.55 15.88
N ASP A 72 0.40 11.63 14.62
CA ASP A 72 0.54 12.90 13.89
C ASP A 72 -0.18 12.94 12.55
N GLY A 73 -0.76 11.82 12.09
CA GLY A 73 -1.59 11.77 10.89
C GLY A 73 -0.81 11.92 9.58
N ILE A 74 0.52 11.85 9.62
CA ILE A 74 1.37 11.95 8.42
C ILE A 74 1.04 10.81 7.45
N VAL A 75 0.85 11.16 6.18
CA VAL A 75 0.73 10.20 5.08
C VAL A 75 2.10 9.62 4.79
N LEU A 76 2.26 8.31 4.99
CA LEU A 76 3.50 7.58 4.71
C LEU A 76 3.53 7.02 3.29
N ASN A 77 2.36 6.62 2.78
CA ASN A 77 2.21 6.10 1.43
C ASN A 77 0.80 6.39 0.90
N SER A 78 0.66 6.54 -0.40
CA SER A 78 -0.63 6.61 -1.10
C SER A 78 -0.59 5.63 -2.26
N GLU A 79 -1.57 4.73 -2.31
CA GLU A 79 -1.59 3.63 -3.27
C GLU A 79 -2.91 3.58 -4.00
N SER A 80 -2.82 3.29 -5.30
CA SER A 80 -3.96 3.00 -6.16
C SER A 80 -4.04 1.51 -6.44
N ALA A 81 -5.26 1.02 -6.65
CA ALA A 81 -5.50 -0.34 -7.10
C ALA A 81 -4.72 -0.67 -8.38
N PRO A 82 -4.24 -1.91 -8.54
CA PRO A 82 -4.28 -3.00 -7.56
C PRO A 82 -3.17 -2.83 -6.50
N PHE A 83 -3.47 -3.16 -5.25
CA PHE A 83 -2.48 -3.14 -4.17
C PHE A 83 -2.83 -4.09 -3.01
N ILE A 84 -1.83 -4.46 -2.21
CA ILE A 84 -1.99 -5.31 -1.03
C ILE A 84 -1.46 -4.56 0.19
N LEU A 85 -2.31 -4.42 1.20
CA LEU A 85 -2.07 -3.62 2.39
C LEU A 85 -1.89 -4.53 3.61
N GLY A 86 -1.09 -4.11 4.59
CA GLY A 86 -1.00 -4.76 5.90
C GLY A 86 -0.08 -5.98 6.01
N VAL A 87 0.53 -6.44 4.90
CA VAL A 87 1.43 -7.62 4.90
C VAL A 87 2.65 -7.39 5.79
N SER A 88 3.30 -6.23 5.67
CA SER A 88 4.48 -5.90 6.48
C SER A 88 4.12 -5.54 7.93
N SER A 89 2.85 -5.28 8.21
CA SER A 89 2.36 -4.88 9.53
C SER A 89 1.97 -6.07 10.42
N GLN A 90 2.03 -7.30 9.91
CA GLN A 90 1.61 -8.51 10.64
C GLN A 90 2.40 -8.76 11.93
N LEU A 91 3.64 -8.24 12.03
CA LEU A 91 4.48 -8.36 13.23
C LEU A 91 4.77 -7.01 13.92
N SER A 92 4.13 -5.93 13.45
CA SER A 92 4.41 -4.56 13.92
C SER A 92 3.40 -4.07 14.97
N SER A 93 3.72 -3.01 15.71
CA SER A 93 2.80 -2.36 16.64
C SER A 93 1.72 -1.53 15.92
N GLU A 94 0.60 -1.25 16.60
CA GLU A 94 -0.58 -0.56 16.05
C GLU A 94 -0.39 0.95 15.84
N HIS A 95 0.56 1.34 14.99
CA HIS A 95 0.84 2.75 14.71
C HIS A 95 0.46 3.17 13.29
N LEU A 96 -0.29 2.34 12.57
CA LEU A 96 -0.67 2.56 11.17
C LEU A 96 -2.17 2.34 10.97
N TYR A 97 -2.79 3.18 10.14
CA TYR A 97 -4.16 2.99 9.67
C TYR A 97 -4.29 3.43 8.21
N VAL A 98 -5.34 2.99 7.53
CA VAL A 98 -5.62 3.34 6.13
C VAL A 98 -6.87 4.20 6.06
N ARG A 99 -6.90 5.14 5.11
CA ARG A 99 -8.03 6.03 4.82
C ARG A 99 -8.24 6.27 3.33
#